data_AF-A0A5M9WTI2-F1
#
_entry.id   AF-A0A5M9WTI2-F1
#
_cell.length_a   1.000
_cell.length_b   1.000
_cell.length_c   1.000
_cell.angle_alpha   90.00
_cell.angle_beta   90.00
_cell.angle_gamma   90.00
#
_symmetry.space_group_name_H-M   'P 1'
#
loop_
_entity.id
_entity.type
_entity.pdbx_description
1 polymer ?
#
loop_
_entity_poly.entity_id
_entity_poly.type
_entity_poly.pdbx_seq_one_letter_code
_entity_poly.pdbx_strand_id
1 'polypeptide(L)'
;MSVALIFPGQGSQYIGMGKELCSSFSLANQTLDEASEIIKMDITKCWRPDYNLDNTRDAQPMILAVSIAAFRVFHQEIGWSPSVAAGHSLGEYAALVSSGCISFKEALNIVKVRGELMQAAAEQFPGRMIAVMHSDDSDLEEIYDRTKKLWKNLTLACHNSKSNKVFSGTIEATEMFIDHLKDKNIHYKVINNSGAFHNDTMQNAANNMFDVLSNIKVNKGNFPVLSNIDALPHTVNTLKKMLVLQITKPVRWKETMDNIIKYGAKAFVEIGPRKVLGNMIDDDKKHFPYVSFCTSKDVDQVKMMMENQNDHFGRTRPDFSSINQLLDHSVVMKNYNSSDANYNEIHKIYQKINDLKNNDPLNSNRDRQIIQYILKVFALKNIPSEEQENFKNKWLREYA
;
A
#
# COMPACT_ATOMS: atom_id res chain seq x y z
N MET A 1 -1.51 17.37 -10.81
CA MET A 1 -0.68 16.74 -9.74
C MET A 1 -0.61 15.24 -9.97
N SER A 2 0.26 14.48 -9.29
CA SER A 2 0.23 13.01 -9.29
C SER A 2 -0.07 12.55 -7.87
N VAL A 3 -1.27 12.05 -7.59
CA VAL A 3 -1.69 11.70 -6.22
C VAL A 3 -1.57 10.20 -6.01
N ALA A 4 -1.16 9.82 -4.81
CA ALA A 4 -1.27 8.46 -4.33
C ALA A 4 -2.38 8.34 -3.29
N LEU A 5 -3.18 7.28 -3.40
CA LEU A 5 -4.14 6.92 -2.36
C LEU A 5 -3.50 5.92 -1.41
N ILE A 6 -3.54 6.22 -0.12
CA ILE A 6 -3.10 5.30 0.93
C ILE A 6 -4.27 4.90 1.82
N PHE A 7 -4.38 3.62 2.15
CA PHE A 7 -5.54 3.08 2.88
C PHE A 7 -5.11 2.48 4.22
N PRO A 8 -5.68 2.91 5.34
CA PRO A 8 -5.29 2.41 6.66
C PRO A 8 -5.78 0.98 6.89
N GLY A 9 -5.10 0.29 7.80
CA GLY A 9 -5.45 -1.06 8.24
C GLY A 9 -6.05 -1.08 9.65
N GLN A 10 -6.01 -2.25 10.30
CA GLN A 10 -6.44 -2.41 11.69
C GLN A 10 -5.63 -1.50 12.64
N GLY A 11 -6.31 -0.95 13.65
CA GLY A 11 -5.82 0.12 14.53
C GLY A 11 -6.39 1.51 14.17
N SER A 12 -6.98 1.64 12.99
CA SER A 12 -7.64 2.86 12.51
C SER A 12 -9.09 3.00 12.95
N GLN A 13 -9.74 1.90 13.31
CA GLN A 13 -11.14 1.89 13.70
C GLN A 13 -11.41 2.73 14.96
N TYR A 14 -12.60 3.30 15.03
CA TYR A 14 -13.12 4.00 16.18
C TYR A 14 -14.64 4.00 16.17
N ILE A 15 -15.23 4.13 17.36
CA ILE A 15 -16.68 4.23 17.49
C ILE A 15 -17.18 5.46 16.74
N GLY A 16 -18.15 5.26 15.85
CA GLY A 16 -18.72 6.32 15.01
C GLY A 16 -17.99 6.53 13.68
N MET A 17 -17.01 5.69 13.32
CA MET A 17 -16.34 5.80 12.02
C MET A 17 -17.33 5.73 10.85
N GLY A 18 -17.14 6.60 9.85
CA GLY A 18 -18.01 6.69 8.68
C GLY A 18 -19.39 7.33 8.93
N LYS A 19 -19.79 7.60 10.18
CA LYS A 19 -21.11 8.17 10.49
C LYS A 19 -21.31 9.56 9.87
N GLU A 20 -20.34 10.46 10.06
CA GLU A 20 -20.38 11.80 9.46
C GLU A 20 -20.43 11.75 7.93
N LEU A 21 -19.62 10.87 7.33
CA LEU A 21 -19.60 10.68 5.89
C LEU A 21 -20.98 10.22 5.36
N CYS A 22 -21.62 9.28 6.04
CA CYS A 22 -22.96 8.80 5.69
C CYS A 22 -24.04 9.88 5.87
N SER A 23 -23.90 10.75 6.87
CA SER A 23 -24.81 11.88 7.07
C SER A 23 -24.66 12.97 5.99
N SER A 24 -23.47 13.10 5.39
CA SER A 24 -23.19 14.10 4.34
C SER A 24 -23.40 13.57 2.91
N PHE A 25 -23.20 12.28 2.67
CA PHE A 25 -23.24 11.69 1.33
C PHE A 25 -24.07 10.42 1.29
N SER A 26 -25.14 10.41 0.48
CA SER A 26 -25.99 9.23 0.26
C SER A 26 -25.20 8.04 -0.28
N LEU A 27 -24.18 8.30 -1.12
CA LEU A 27 -23.30 7.25 -1.66
C LEU A 27 -22.53 6.50 -0.57
N ALA A 28 -22.12 7.19 0.50
CA ALA A 28 -21.45 6.54 1.62
C ALA A 28 -22.42 5.62 2.38
N ASN A 29 -23.65 6.09 2.61
CA ASN A 29 -24.71 5.30 3.26
C ASN A 29 -25.04 4.03 2.43
N GLN A 30 -25.29 4.18 1.13
CA GLN A 30 -25.52 3.07 0.20
C GLN A 30 -24.36 2.05 0.18
N THR A 31 -23.11 2.52 0.33
CA THR A 31 -21.94 1.65 0.37
C THR A 31 -21.89 0.81 1.64
N LEU A 32 -22.28 1.37 2.79
CA LEU A 32 -22.34 0.60 4.05
C LEU A 32 -23.53 -0.36 4.09
N ASP A 33 -24.64 -0.01 3.46
CA ASP A 33 -25.80 -0.90 3.30
C ASP A 33 -25.44 -2.07 2.38
N GLU A 34 -24.85 -1.80 1.22
CA GLU A 34 -24.32 -2.82 0.30
C GLU A 34 -23.35 -3.77 1.04
N ALA A 35 -22.43 -3.21 1.82
CA ALA A 35 -21.51 -4.01 2.62
C ALA A 35 -22.26 -4.91 3.60
N SER A 36 -23.21 -4.34 4.36
CA SER A 36 -23.98 -5.08 5.36
C SER A 36 -24.76 -6.24 4.75
N GLU A 37 -25.35 -6.03 3.58
CA GLU A 37 -26.06 -7.05 2.82
C GLU A 37 -25.14 -8.16 2.30
N ILE A 38 -23.94 -7.83 1.83
CA ILE A 38 -22.98 -8.80 1.28
C ILE A 38 -22.50 -9.74 2.37
N ILE A 39 -22.05 -9.21 3.51
CA ILE A 39 -21.45 -10.03 4.58
C ILE A 39 -22.44 -10.51 5.63
N LYS A 40 -23.73 -10.13 5.50
CA LYS A 40 -24.81 -10.44 6.44
C LYS A 40 -24.48 -9.98 7.86
N MET A 41 -23.91 -8.77 7.98
CA MET A 41 -23.51 -8.15 9.24
C MET A 41 -23.80 -6.66 9.18
N ASP A 42 -24.54 -6.14 10.16
CA ASP A 42 -24.79 -4.70 10.28
C ASP A 42 -23.48 -3.95 10.57
N ILE A 43 -22.93 -3.28 9.55
CA ILE A 43 -21.70 -2.48 9.67
C ILE A 43 -21.90 -1.28 10.61
N THR A 44 -23.12 -0.74 10.71
CA THR A 44 -23.42 0.44 11.54
C THR A 44 -23.32 0.15 13.05
N LYS A 45 -23.17 -1.11 13.44
CA LYS A 45 -22.78 -1.49 14.81
C LYS A 45 -21.51 -0.76 15.28
N CYS A 46 -20.59 -0.43 14.37
CA CYS A 46 -19.41 0.38 14.71
C CYS A 46 -19.73 1.79 15.22
N TRP A 47 -20.98 2.26 15.15
CA TRP A 47 -21.40 3.55 15.71
C TRP A 47 -21.89 3.47 17.15
N ARG A 48 -22.14 2.26 17.66
CA ARG A 48 -22.72 2.05 18.99
C ARG A 48 -21.60 2.10 20.04
N PRO A 49 -21.70 2.93 21.09
CA PRO A 49 -20.63 3.09 22.09
C PRO A 49 -20.21 1.83 22.84
N ASP A 50 -21.11 0.86 22.94
CA ASP A 50 -20.91 -0.43 23.61
C ASP A 50 -20.29 -1.50 22.70
N TYR A 51 -20.10 -1.21 21.41
CA TYR A 51 -19.57 -2.19 20.47
C TYR A 51 -18.06 -2.40 20.63
N ASN A 52 -17.64 -3.65 20.73
CA ASN A 52 -16.22 -4.00 20.79
C ASN A 52 -15.60 -4.02 19.37
N LEU A 53 -15.04 -2.89 18.95
CA LEU A 53 -14.29 -2.76 17.69
C LEU A 53 -12.85 -3.28 17.73
N ASP A 54 -12.38 -3.82 18.86
CA ASP A 54 -11.06 -4.44 18.95
C ASP A 54 -11.09 -5.90 18.48
N ASN A 55 -12.28 -6.48 18.27
CA ASN A 55 -12.40 -7.80 17.69
C ASN A 55 -11.98 -7.78 16.21
N THR A 56 -10.90 -8.48 15.91
CA THR A 56 -10.31 -8.58 14.56
C THR A 56 -11.32 -9.05 13.51
N ARG A 57 -12.23 -9.95 13.87
CA ARG A 57 -13.23 -10.50 12.94
C ARG A 57 -14.21 -9.45 12.43
N ASP A 58 -14.53 -8.46 13.26
CA ASP A 58 -15.50 -7.40 12.95
C ASP A 58 -14.79 -6.15 12.42
N ALA A 59 -13.67 -5.78 13.04
CA ALA A 59 -12.89 -4.60 12.68
C ALA A 59 -12.46 -4.63 11.21
N GLN A 60 -11.98 -5.77 10.72
CA GLN A 60 -11.46 -5.89 9.36
C GLN A 60 -12.51 -5.55 8.28
N PRO A 61 -13.67 -6.23 8.21
CA PRO A 61 -14.68 -5.88 7.22
C PRO A 61 -15.28 -4.48 7.42
N MET A 62 -15.41 -4.00 8.65
CA MET A 62 -15.94 -2.66 8.92
C MET A 62 -14.99 -1.54 8.45
N ILE A 63 -13.67 -1.68 8.67
CA ILE A 63 -12.68 -0.72 8.17
C ILE A 63 -12.65 -0.72 6.64
N LEU A 64 -12.73 -1.90 6.00
CA LEU A 64 -12.82 -1.99 4.54
C LEU A 64 -14.06 -1.24 4.02
N ALA A 65 -15.23 -1.49 4.60
CA ALA A 65 -16.48 -0.85 4.18
C ALA A 65 -16.40 0.68 4.29
N VAL A 66 -15.91 1.21 5.42
CA VAL A 66 -15.75 2.65 5.62
C VAL A 66 -14.70 3.25 4.67
N SER A 67 -13.60 2.55 4.42
CA SER A 67 -12.56 3.02 3.50
C SER A 67 -13.07 3.07 2.04
N ILE A 68 -13.90 2.11 1.63
CA ILE A 68 -14.52 2.13 0.30
C ILE A 68 -15.64 3.15 0.18
N ALA A 69 -16.41 3.39 1.25
CA ALA A 69 -17.36 4.50 1.28
C ALA A 69 -16.63 5.85 1.10
N ALA A 70 -15.53 6.06 1.83
CA ALA A 70 -14.68 7.23 1.68
C ALA A 70 -14.09 7.34 0.26
N PHE A 71 -13.59 6.25 -0.32
CA PHE A 71 -13.07 6.24 -1.68
C PHE A 71 -14.14 6.58 -2.72
N ARG A 72 -15.34 6.03 -2.61
CA ARG A 72 -16.44 6.30 -3.54
C ARG A 72 -16.87 7.77 -3.49
N VAL A 73 -16.95 8.37 -2.30
CA VAL A 73 -17.18 9.81 -2.15
C VAL A 73 -16.02 10.62 -2.73
N PHE A 74 -14.76 10.28 -2.41
CA PHE A 74 -13.60 10.92 -3.01
C PHE A 74 -13.66 10.89 -4.53
N HIS A 75 -13.98 9.73 -5.11
CA HIS A 75 -14.07 9.58 -6.56
C HIS A 75 -15.22 10.42 -7.15
N GLN A 76 -16.37 10.49 -6.49
CA GLN A 76 -17.51 11.31 -6.93
C GLN A 76 -17.20 12.82 -6.86
N GLU A 77 -16.66 13.28 -5.73
CA GLU A 77 -16.51 14.71 -5.45
C GLU A 77 -15.25 15.33 -6.05
N ILE A 78 -14.21 14.52 -6.26
CA ILE A 78 -12.90 14.97 -6.74
C ILE A 78 -12.65 14.53 -8.20
N GLY A 79 -13.25 13.42 -8.65
CA GLY A 79 -13.23 12.97 -10.06
C GLY A 79 -11.86 12.53 -10.59
N TRP A 80 -10.87 12.34 -9.70
CA TRP A 80 -9.46 12.22 -10.11
C TRP A 80 -8.94 10.78 -10.06
N SER A 81 -8.14 10.42 -11.06
CA SER A 81 -7.50 9.09 -11.14
C SER A 81 -6.12 9.12 -10.49
N PRO A 82 -5.88 8.31 -9.44
CA PRO A 82 -4.59 8.28 -8.77
C PRO A 82 -3.51 7.63 -9.63
N SER A 83 -2.26 8.00 -9.38
CA SER A 83 -1.09 7.44 -10.06
C SER A 83 -0.66 6.08 -9.53
N VAL A 84 -0.93 5.84 -8.25
CA VAL A 84 -0.61 4.60 -7.53
C VAL A 84 -1.45 4.56 -6.26
N ALA A 85 -1.74 3.37 -5.76
CA ALA A 85 -2.29 3.21 -4.42
C ALA A 85 -1.50 2.17 -3.62
N ALA A 86 -1.63 2.25 -2.31
CA ALA A 86 -1.22 1.18 -1.40
C ALA A 86 -2.10 1.20 -0.17
N GLY A 87 -2.09 0.13 0.60
CA GLY A 87 -2.69 0.17 1.91
C GLY A 87 -1.92 -0.68 2.89
N HIS A 88 -2.07 -0.38 4.17
CA HIS A 88 -1.32 -1.02 5.24
C HIS A 88 -2.09 -2.24 5.75
N SER A 89 -1.49 -3.43 5.61
CA SER A 89 -2.10 -4.71 5.98
C SER A 89 -3.49 -4.86 5.36
N LEU A 90 -4.55 -4.82 6.17
CA LEU A 90 -5.94 -4.79 5.73
C LEU A 90 -6.23 -3.71 4.67
N GLY A 91 -5.59 -2.55 4.74
CA GLY A 91 -5.78 -1.47 3.78
C GLY A 91 -5.39 -1.86 2.36
N GLU A 92 -4.52 -2.87 2.17
CA GLU A 92 -4.15 -3.38 0.84
C GLU A 92 -5.38 -3.86 0.06
N TYR A 93 -6.38 -4.44 0.74
CA TYR A 93 -7.64 -4.84 0.12
C TYR A 93 -8.48 -3.64 -0.35
N ALA A 94 -8.48 -2.54 0.42
CA ALA A 94 -9.16 -1.31 0.01
C ALA A 94 -8.47 -0.66 -1.21
N ALA A 95 -7.14 -0.68 -1.23
CA ALA A 95 -6.35 -0.25 -2.39
C ALA A 95 -6.65 -1.10 -3.64
N LEU A 96 -6.75 -2.43 -3.48
CA LEU A 96 -7.12 -3.33 -4.58
C LEU A 96 -8.53 -3.07 -5.11
N VAL A 97 -9.51 -2.84 -4.24
CA VAL A 97 -10.89 -2.49 -4.66
C VAL A 97 -10.91 -1.14 -5.37
N SER A 98 -10.24 -0.12 -4.84
CA SER A 98 -10.22 1.22 -5.46
C SER A 98 -9.61 1.21 -6.87
N SER A 99 -8.62 0.35 -7.11
CA SER A 99 -8.04 0.15 -8.44
C SER A 99 -8.89 -0.70 -9.39
N GLY A 100 -9.88 -1.43 -8.89
CA GLY A 100 -10.67 -2.40 -9.66
C GLY A 100 -10.00 -3.77 -9.84
N CYS A 101 -8.86 -4.03 -9.20
CA CYS A 101 -8.20 -5.35 -9.24
C CYS A 101 -9.10 -6.48 -8.72
N ILE A 102 -9.87 -6.20 -7.67
CA ILE A 102 -10.89 -7.10 -7.12
C ILE A 102 -12.19 -6.32 -6.89
N SER A 103 -13.34 -6.98 -6.97
CA SER A 103 -14.62 -6.31 -6.70
C SER A 103 -14.79 -6.03 -5.20
N PHE A 104 -15.60 -5.02 -4.86
CA PHE A 104 -15.94 -4.72 -3.46
C PHE A 104 -16.58 -5.93 -2.75
N LYS A 105 -17.47 -6.63 -3.46
CA LYS A 105 -18.11 -7.86 -2.96
C LYS A 105 -17.09 -8.97 -2.66
N GLU A 106 -16.14 -9.23 -3.56
CA GLU A 106 -15.10 -10.22 -3.31
C GLU A 106 -14.23 -9.79 -2.12
N ALA A 107 -13.78 -8.54 -2.09
CA ALA A 107 -12.95 -8.03 -1.00
C ALA A 107 -13.62 -8.15 0.37
N LEU A 108 -14.92 -7.84 0.48
CA LEU A 108 -15.66 -8.00 1.74
C LEU A 108 -15.74 -9.45 2.20
N ASN A 109 -16.03 -10.38 1.29
CA ASN A 109 -16.09 -11.81 1.63
C ASN A 109 -14.71 -12.34 2.06
N ILE A 110 -13.67 -11.98 1.31
CA ILE A 110 -12.27 -12.29 1.60
C ILE A 110 -11.87 -11.75 2.98
N VAL A 111 -12.14 -10.48 3.24
CA VAL A 111 -11.72 -9.80 4.47
C VAL A 111 -12.51 -10.28 5.69
N LYS A 112 -13.79 -10.62 5.54
CA LYS A 112 -14.56 -11.29 6.60
C LYS A 112 -13.86 -12.59 7.03
N VAL A 113 -13.55 -13.46 6.07
CA VAL A 113 -12.88 -14.73 6.34
C VAL A 113 -11.47 -14.51 6.89
N ARG A 114 -10.72 -13.54 6.37
CA ARG A 114 -9.39 -13.15 6.89
C ARG A 114 -9.47 -12.76 8.37
N GLY A 115 -10.43 -11.91 8.74
CA GLY A 115 -10.64 -11.51 10.13
C GLY A 115 -10.95 -12.69 11.05
N GLU A 116 -11.82 -13.60 10.61
CA GLU A 116 -12.18 -14.81 11.36
C GLU A 116 -11.00 -15.77 11.53
N LEU A 117 -10.26 -16.05 10.45
CA LEU A 117 -9.11 -16.94 10.46
C LEU A 117 -7.97 -16.39 11.34
N MET A 118 -7.68 -15.10 11.24
CA MET A 118 -6.64 -14.46 12.06
C MET A 118 -7.03 -14.41 13.54
N GLN A 119 -8.32 -14.15 13.85
CA GLN A 119 -8.82 -14.18 15.22
C GLN A 119 -8.75 -15.60 15.80
N ALA A 120 -9.18 -16.62 15.05
CA ALA A 120 -9.09 -18.02 15.49
C ALA A 120 -7.64 -18.49 15.71
N ALA A 121 -6.72 -18.10 14.82
CA ALA A 121 -5.30 -18.39 14.98
C ALA A 121 -4.71 -17.70 16.23
N ALA A 122 -5.14 -16.48 16.53
CA ALA A 122 -4.74 -15.74 17.72
C ALA A 122 -5.27 -16.38 19.02
N GLU A 123 -6.49 -16.92 19.01
CA GLU A 123 -7.06 -17.67 20.13
C GLU A 123 -6.35 -19.02 20.36
N GLN A 124 -5.96 -19.69 19.27
CA GLN A 124 -5.21 -20.95 19.34
C GLN A 124 -3.76 -20.73 19.77
N PHE A 125 -3.12 -19.66 19.31
CA PHE A 125 -1.73 -19.30 19.59
C PHE A 125 -1.64 -17.85 20.09
N PRO A 126 -1.88 -17.62 21.40
CA PRO A 126 -1.81 -16.29 21.98
C PRO A 126 -0.45 -15.62 21.76
N GLY A 127 -0.48 -14.35 21.36
CA GLY A 127 0.70 -13.56 21.08
C GLY A 127 0.43 -12.08 21.21
N ARG A 128 1.48 -11.27 21.03
CA ARG A 128 1.40 -9.80 21.14
C ARG A 128 2.13 -9.15 19.98
N MET A 129 1.80 -7.89 19.74
CA MET A 129 2.57 -7.01 18.86
C MET A 129 3.18 -5.86 19.67
N ILE A 130 4.44 -5.53 19.40
CA ILE A 130 5.23 -4.51 20.08
C ILE A 130 5.65 -3.47 19.05
N ALA A 131 5.12 -2.26 19.16
CA ALA A 131 5.60 -1.11 18.39
C ALA A 131 6.86 -0.56 19.06
N VAL A 132 7.94 -0.47 18.30
CA VAL A 132 9.21 0.12 18.72
C VAL A 132 9.36 1.45 17.98
N MET A 133 9.55 2.51 18.76
CA MET A 133 9.66 3.88 18.26
C MET A 133 11.07 4.37 18.53
N HIS A 134 11.95 4.26 17.54
CA HIS A 134 13.38 4.49 17.72
C HIS A 134 14.05 4.97 16.44
N SER A 135 14.86 6.02 16.52
CA SER A 135 15.39 6.75 15.35
C SER A 135 16.58 6.09 14.65
N ASP A 136 17.35 5.23 15.35
CA ASP A 136 18.57 4.65 14.79
C ASP A 136 18.33 3.22 14.27
N ASP A 137 18.42 3.07 12.94
CA ASP A 137 18.21 1.80 12.23
C ASP A 137 19.25 0.73 12.61
N SER A 138 20.47 1.14 13.00
CA SER A 138 21.58 0.22 13.33
C SER A 138 21.27 -0.66 14.52
N ASP A 139 20.66 -0.10 15.57
CA ASP A 139 20.51 -0.81 16.82
C ASP A 139 19.41 -1.86 16.73
N LEU A 140 18.31 -1.57 16.02
CA LEU A 140 17.18 -2.50 15.94
C LEU A 140 17.39 -3.67 14.99
N GLU A 141 18.03 -3.44 13.84
CA GLU A 141 18.39 -4.54 12.91
C GLU A 141 19.44 -5.44 13.54
N GLU A 142 20.46 -4.84 14.17
CA GLU A 142 21.49 -5.58 14.91
C GLU A 142 20.90 -6.36 16.09
N ILE A 143 20.00 -5.75 16.87
CA ILE A 143 19.29 -6.41 17.97
C ILE A 143 18.51 -7.60 17.41
N TYR A 144 17.66 -7.38 16.41
CA TYR A 144 16.83 -8.45 15.85
C TYR A 144 17.66 -9.58 15.25
N ASP A 145 18.70 -9.29 14.46
CA ASP A 145 19.54 -10.30 13.83
C ASP A 145 20.34 -11.11 14.85
N ARG A 146 20.83 -10.47 15.91
CA ARG A 146 21.59 -11.15 16.97
C ARG A 146 20.73 -12.05 17.84
N THR A 147 19.46 -11.71 18.02
CA THR A 147 18.58 -12.40 18.97
C THR A 147 17.50 -13.25 18.32
N LYS A 148 17.37 -13.25 16.98
CA LYS A 148 16.42 -14.10 16.24
C LYS A 148 16.51 -15.59 16.61
N LYS A 149 17.70 -16.07 17.01
CA LYS A 149 17.89 -17.45 17.50
C LYS A 149 17.40 -17.66 18.94
N LEU A 150 17.39 -16.61 19.75
CA LEU A 150 16.96 -16.60 21.15
C LEU A 150 15.44 -16.41 21.27
N TRP A 151 14.84 -15.60 20.40
CA TRP A 151 13.40 -15.32 20.39
C TRP A 151 12.70 -16.11 19.29
N LYS A 152 12.64 -17.44 19.48
CA LYS A 152 11.85 -18.30 18.58
C LYS A 152 10.43 -17.75 18.52
N ASN A 153 9.91 -17.56 17.31
CA ASN A 153 8.58 -17.00 17.02
C ASN A 153 8.43 -15.47 17.22
N LEU A 154 9.50 -14.68 17.38
CA LEU A 154 9.43 -13.23 17.19
C LEU A 154 9.80 -12.87 15.74
N THR A 155 8.96 -12.06 15.09
CA THR A 155 9.16 -11.60 13.71
C THR A 155 8.97 -10.09 13.61
N LEU A 156 9.71 -9.42 12.72
CA LEU A 156 9.37 -8.07 12.29
C LEU A 156 8.04 -8.12 11.52
N ALA A 157 6.95 -7.70 12.15
CA ALA A 157 5.60 -7.73 11.60
C ALA A 157 5.33 -6.57 10.63
N CYS A 158 5.82 -5.37 10.97
CA CYS A 158 5.66 -4.19 10.14
C CYS A 158 6.94 -3.34 10.18
N HIS A 159 7.46 -2.98 9.01
CA HIS A 159 8.48 -1.94 8.87
C HIS A 159 7.76 -0.67 8.40
N ASN A 160 7.27 0.14 9.33
CA ASN A 160 6.39 1.28 9.02
C ASN A 160 7.15 2.50 8.53
N SER A 161 8.23 2.85 9.22
CA SER A 161 9.08 3.99 8.90
C SER A 161 10.48 3.69 9.44
N LYS A 162 11.46 4.57 9.20
CA LYS A 162 12.78 4.45 9.83
C LYS A 162 12.63 4.32 11.35
N SER A 163 11.78 5.19 11.90
CA SER A 163 11.57 5.30 13.34
C SER A 163 10.45 4.43 13.93
N ASN A 164 9.71 3.67 13.12
CA ASN A 164 8.57 2.90 13.56
C ASN A 164 8.61 1.48 12.98
N LYS A 165 8.87 0.52 13.86
CA LYS A 165 8.87 -0.91 13.54
C LYS A 165 7.92 -1.62 14.49
N VAL A 166 7.24 -2.66 14.03
CA VAL A 166 6.37 -3.47 14.87
C VAL A 166 6.84 -4.91 14.81
N PHE A 167 7.09 -5.51 15.97
CA PHE A 167 7.43 -6.91 16.11
C PHE A 167 6.22 -7.68 16.62
N SER A 168 6.06 -8.93 16.21
CA SER A 168 5.00 -9.80 16.69
C SER A 168 5.55 -11.17 17.05
N GLY A 169 4.95 -11.80 18.05
CA GLY A 169 5.33 -13.15 18.44
C GLY A 169 4.52 -13.69 19.60
N THR A 170 4.88 -14.90 20.02
CA THR A 170 4.33 -15.53 21.24
C THR A 170 4.54 -14.64 22.46
N ILE A 171 3.69 -14.78 23.48
CA ILE A 171 3.79 -14.01 24.74
C ILE A 171 5.22 -14.06 25.31
N GLU A 172 5.80 -15.26 25.46
CA GLU A 172 7.16 -15.48 25.96
C GLU A 172 8.21 -14.70 25.16
N ALA A 173 8.26 -14.90 23.84
CA ALA A 173 9.21 -14.19 22.97
C ALA A 173 9.05 -12.67 23.02
N THR A 174 7.82 -12.16 23.13
CA THR A 174 7.59 -10.71 23.26
C THR A 174 7.99 -10.16 24.63
N GLU A 175 7.87 -10.94 25.71
CA GLU A 175 8.30 -10.54 27.05
C GLU A 175 9.83 -10.48 27.14
N MET A 176 10.52 -11.48 26.60
CA MET A 176 11.98 -11.43 26.47
C MET A 176 12.45 -10.24 25.64
N PHE A 177 11.75 -9.92 24.55
CA PHE A 177 12.07 -8.75 23.74
C PHE A 177 11.84 -7.45 24.50
N ILE A 178 10.73 -7.34 25.24
CA ILE A 178 10.42 -6.18 26.08
C ILE A 178 11.52 -5.95 27.12
N ASP A 179 11.98 -7.00 27.80
CA ASP A 179 13.03 -6.87 28.82
C ASP A 179 14.34 -6.39 28.19
N HIS A 180 14.68 -6.90 27.00
CA HIS A 180 15.83 -6.39 26.25
C HIS A 180 15.68 -4.91 25.85
N LEU A 181 14.50 -4.49 25.41
CA LEU A 181 14.23 -3.09 25.07
C LEU A 181 14.38 -2.18 26.29
N LYS A 182 13.93 -2.63 27.48
CA LYS A 182 14.13 -1.90 28.75
C LYS A 182 15.62 -1.79 29.09
N ASP A 183 16.37 -2.88 28.99
CA ASP A 183 17.82 -2.89 29.27
C ASP A 183 18.59 -1.91 28.37
N LYS A 184 18.11 -1.72 27.14
CA LYS A 184 18.67 -0.79 26.15
C LYS A 184 18.06 0.62 26.20
N ASN A 185 17.12 0.89 27.10
CA ASN A 185 16.35 2.14 27.16
C ASN A 185 15.66 2.51 25.83
N ILE A 186 15.24 1.52 25.05
CA ILE A 186 14.55 1.73 23.78
C ILE A 186 13.05 1.91 24.04
N HIS A 187 12.46 2.96 23.48
CA HIS A 187 11.04 3.24 23.66
C HIS A 187 10.16 2.27 22.86
N TYR A 188 9.15 1.71 23.54
CA TYR A 188 8.21 0.76 22.94
C TYR A 188 6.80 0.92 23.49
N LYS A 189 5.84 0.35 22.76
CA LYS A 189 4.42 0.27 23.15
C LYS A 189 3.89 -1.12 22.80
N VAL A 190 3.30 -1.79 23.79
CA VAL A 190 2.53 -3.02 23.55
C VAL A 190 1.23 -2.63 22.86
N ILE A 191 0.95 -3.24 21.71
CA ILE A 191 -0.29 -3.05 20.97
C ILE A 191 -1.33 -3.98 21.59
N ASN A 192 -2.46 -3.41 22.01
CA ASN A 192 -3.57 -4.17 22.55
C ASN A 192 -4.32 -4.88 21.41
N ASN A 193 -3.83 -6.05 21.01
CA ASN A 193 -4.45 -6.88 20.00
C ASN A 193 -4.47 -8.35 20.45
N SER A 194 -5.28 -9.17 19.78
CA SER A 194 -5.53 -10.55 20.20
C SER A 194 -4.41 -11.53 19.85
N GLY A 195 -3.48 -11.20 18.95
CA GLY A 195 -2.46 -12.16 18.52
C GLY A 195 -1.24 -11.60 17.78
N ALA A 196 -0.32 -12.50 17.43
CA ALA A 196 0.90 -12.19 16.69
C ALA A 196 0.66 -12.13 15.17
N PHE A 197 0.05 -11.05 14.67
CA PHE A 197 -0.19 -10.91 13.23
C PHE A 197 1.11 -10.72 12.44
N HIS A 198 1.10 -11.11 11.15
CA HIS A 198 2.29 -11.07 10.28
C HIS A 198 3.47 -11.87 10.85
N ASN A 199 3.15 -13.03 11.45
CA ASN A 199 4.07 -13.98 12.05
C ASN A 199 3.79 -15.39 11.53
N ASP A 200 4.77 -16.28 11.60
CA ASP A 200 4.61 -17.68 11.22
C ASP A 200 3.56 -18.43 12.10
N THR A 201 3.21 -17.94 13.30
CA THR A 201 2.08 -18.47 14.08
C THR A 201 0.73 -18.34 13.37
N MET A 202 0.64 -17.48 12.35
CA MET A 202 -0.55 -17.32 11.49
C MET A 202 -0.58 -18.29 10.31
N GLN A 203 0.33 -19.27 10.23
CA GLN A 203 0.44 -20.16 9.05
C GLN A 203 -0.85 -20.95 8.78
N ASN A 204 -1.56 -21.39 9.82
CA ASN A 204 -2.86 -22.07 9.64
C ASN A 204 -3.90 -21.14 9.00
N ALA A 205 -3.95 -19.87 9.43
CA ALA A 205 -4.82 -18.88 8.82
C ALA A 205 -4.44 -18.62 7.34
N ALA A 206 -3.14 -18.55 7.03
CA ALA A 206 -2.68 -18.37 5.66
C ALA A 206 -3.03 -19.56 4.75
N ASN A 207 -2.88 -20.79 5.25
CA ASN A 207 -3.27 -22.00 4.52
C ASN A 207 -4.77 -22.00 4.19
N ASN A 208 -5.64 -21.70 5.16
CA ASN A 208 -7.08 -21.61 4.92
C ASN A 208 -7.44 -20.44 3.99
N MET A 209 -6.67 -19.34 4.03
CA MET A 209 -6.87 -18.20 3.13
C MET A 209 -6.54 -18.55 1.67
N PHE A 210 -5.61 -19.47 1.43
CA PHE A 210 -5.27 -19.92 0.08
C PHE A 210 -6.51 -20.46 -0.66
N ASP A 211 -7.35 -21.24 0.01
CA ASP A 211 -8.56 -21.81 -0.60
C ASP A 211 -9.59 -20.72 -0.95
N VAL A 212 -9.72 -19.71 -0.08
CA VAL A 212 -10.59 -18.55 -0.30
C VAL A 212 -10.11 -17.74 -1.52
N LEU A 213 -8.80 -17.43 -1.57
CA LEU A 213 -8.21 -16.61 -2.62
C LEU A 213 -8.07 -17.36 -3.95
N SER A 214 -8.02 -18.69 -3.95
CA SER A 214 -7.93 -19.48 -5.17
C SER A 214 -9.10 -19.23 -6.11
N ASN A 215 -10.29 -18.97 -5.56
CA ASN A 215 -11.54 -18.84 -6.31
C ASN A 215 -11.91 -17.41 -6.73
N ILE A 216 -11.12 -16.40 -6.39
CA ILE A 216 -11.48 -14.99 -6.67
C ILE A 216 -11.11 -14.62 -8.12
N LYS A 217 -11.89 -13.72 -8.72
CA LYS A 217 -11.52 -13.09 -9.98
C LYS A 217 -10.57 -11.94 -9.72
N VAL A 218 -9.49 -11.90 -10.49
CA VAL A 218 -8.52 -10.80 -10.45
C VAL A 218 -8.51 -10.12 -11.80
N ASN A 219 -8.72 -8.81 -11.81
CA ASN A 219 -8.69 -7.98 -13.01
C ASN A 219 -7.38 -7.17 -13.05
N LYS A 220 -7.06 -6.64 -14.23
CA LYS A 220 -6.05 -5.57 -14.35
C LYS A 220 -6.66 -4.29 -13.78
N GLY A 221 -6.04 -3.73 -12.75
CA GLY A 221 -6.48 -2.46 -12.16
C GLY A 221 -6.24 -1.24 -13.07
N ASN A 222 -7.00 -0.18 -12.81
CA ASN A 222 -6.92 1.11 -13.50
C ASN A 222 -5.61 1.87 -13.18
N PHE A 223 -5.02 1.57 -12.02
CA PHE A 223 -3.75 2.12 -11.54
C PHE A 223 -3.02 1.07 -10.69
N PRO A 224 -1.68 1.15 -10.55
CA PRO A 224 -0.91 0.18 -9.80
C PRO A 224 -1.25 0.21 -8.30
N VAL A 225 -1.27 -0.97 -7.67
CA VAL A 225 -1.40 -1.14 -6.22
C VAL A 225 -0.16 -1.86 -5.71
N LEU A 226 0.57 -1.24 -4.78
CA LEU A 226 1.79 -1.83 -4.24
C LEU A 226 1.49 -2.86 -3.15
N SER A 227 2.13 -4.03 -3.24
CA SER A 227 1.99 -5.08 -2.24
C SER A 227 2.80 -4.79 -0.99
N ASN A 228 2.29 -5.21 0.17
CA ASN A 228 3.04 -5.13 1.42
C ASN A 228 4.24 -6.10 1.50
N ILE A 229 4.31 -7.10 0.63
CA ILE A 229 5.34 -8.16 0.68
C ILE A 229 6.65 -7.77 -0.01
N ASP A 230 6.57 -7.11 -1.15
CA ASP A 230 7.73 -6.73 -1.96
C ASP A 230 7.76 -5.23 -2.31
N ALA A 231 6.76 -4.46 -1.87
CA ALA A 231 6.60 -3.05 -2.19
C ALA A 231 6.51 -2.77 -3.71
N LEU A 232 6.18 -3.79 -4.51
CA LEU A 232 6.02 -3.69 -5.96
C LEU A 232 4.54 -3.78 -6.36
N PRO A 233 4.17 -3.29 -7.56
CA PRO A 233 2.81 -3.42 -8.05
C PRO A 233 2.38 -4.87 -8.16
N HIS A 234 1.15 -5.14 -7.71
CA HIS A 234 0.50 -6.41 -8.01
C HIS A 234 0.37 -6.65 -9.51
N THR A 235 0.48 -7.92 -9.88
CA THR A 235 0.06 -8.42 -11.18
C THR A 235 -1.11 -9.38 -11.00
N VAL A 236 -1.87 -9.63 -12.07
CA VAL A 236 -2.97 -10.61 -12.06
C VAL A 236 -2.50 -11.99 -11.57
N ASN A 237 -1.25 -12.35 -11.86
CA ASN A 237 -0.68 -13.66 -11.52
C ASN A 237 -0.11 -13.72 -10.10
N THR A 238 0.36 -12.60 -9.55
CA THR A 238 1.04 -12.57 -8.24
C THR A 238 0.10 -12.22 -7.09
N LEU A 239 -1.00 -11.51 -7.35
CA LEU A 239 -1.87 -10.94 -6.32
C LEU A 239 -2.34 -11.96 -5.28
N LYS A 240 -2.91 -13.09 -5.72
CA LYS A 240 -3.44 -14.12 -4.81
C LYS A 240 -2.35 -14.65 -3.87
N LYS A 241 -1.17 -14.98 -4.43
CA LYS A 241 -0.02 -15.48 -3.67
C LYS A 241 0.46 -14.44 -2.65
N MET A 242 0.56 -13.17 -3.06
CA MET A 242 1.01 -12.10 -2.18
C MET A 242 0.04 -11.87 -1.02
N LEU A 243 -1.27 -11.93 -1.25
CA LEU A 243 -2.26 -11.80 -0.18
C LEU A 243 -2.25 -12.96 0.83
N VAL A 244 -1.96 -14.19 0.38
CA VAL A 244 -1.73 -15.32 1.31
C VAL A 244 -0.47 -15.08 2.15
N LEU A 245 0.64 -14.71 1.50
CA LEU A 245 1.90 -14.40 2.19
C LEU A 245 1.76 -13.25 3.17
N GLN A 246 0.92 -12.25 2.85
CA GLN A 246 0.68 -11.07 3.68
C GLN A 246 0.24 -11.43 5.10
N ILE A 247 -0.40 -12.58 5.32
CA ILE A 247 -0.87 -12.99 6.65
C ILE A 247 0.31 -13.35 7.58
N THR A 248 1.39 -13.92 7.05
CA THR A 248 2.54 -14.41 7.84
C THR A 248 3.82 -13.60 7.65
N LYS A 249 3.88 -12.76 6.62
CA LYS A 249 5.09 -12.01 6.26
C LYS A 249 4.98 -10.52 6.59
N PRO A 250 6.14 -9.84 6.75
CA PRO A 250 6.19 -8.46 7.19
C PRO A 250 5.47 -7.50 6.24
N VAL A 251 4.82 -6.47 6.79
CA VAL A 251 4.32 -5.32 6.05
C VAL A 251 5.46 -4.33 5.81
N ARG A 252 5.98 -4.26 4.59
CA ARG A 252 7.11 -3.39 4.18
C ARG A 252 6.66 -1.96 3.85
N TRP A 253 5.96 -1.32 4.78
CA TRP A 253 5.31 -0.01 4.53
C TRP A 253 6.28 1.14 4.24
N LYS A 254 7.44 1.20 4.91
CA LYS A 254 8.50 2.18 4.62
C LYS A 254 8.90 2.13 3.13
N GLU A 255 9.20 0.92 2.65
CA GLU A 255 9.60 0.70 1.27
C GLU A 255 8.46 0.94 0.28
N THR A 256 7.22 0.59 0.66
CA THR A 256 6.02 0.95 -0.09
C THR A 256 5.92 2.46 -0.29
N MET A 257 6.14 3.26 0.75
CA MET A 257 6.13 4.73 0.65
C MET A 257 7.30 5.26 -0.20
N ASP A 258 8.50 4.68 -0.07
CA ASP A 258 9.64 4.99 -0.94
C ASP A 258 9.30 4.73 -2.41
N ASN A 259 8.65 3.60 -2.71
CA ASN A 259 8.28 3.22 -4.07
C ASN A 259 7.09 4.03 -4.62
N ILE A 260 6.10 4.41 -3.81
CA ILE A 260 4.99 5.29 -4.25
C ILE A 260 5.53 6.58 -4.88
N ILE A 261 6.59 7.17 -4.30
CA ILE A 261 7.23 8.38 -4.84
C ILE A 261 7.93 8.08 -6.17
N LYS A 262 8.58 6.91 -6.30
CA LYS A 262 9.18 6.46 -7.56
C LYS A 262 8.13 6.24 -8.66
N TYR A 263 6.91 5.87 -8.29
CA TYR A 263 5.74 5.81 -9.18
C TYR A 263 5.12 7.18 -9.50
N GLY A 264 5.77 8.27 -9.07
CA GLY A 264 5.46 9.63 -9.51
C GLY A 264 4.59 10.41 -8.53
N ALA A 265 4.18 9.83 -7.41
CA ALA A 265 3.36 10.53 -6.42
C ALA A 265 4.04 11.81 -5.92
N LYS A 266 3.25 12.89 -5.86
CA LYS A 266 3.60 14.22 -5.36
C LYS A 266 2.69 14.69 -4.24
N ALA A 267 1.64 13.93 -3.94
CA ALA A 267 0.77 14.12 -2.78
C ALA A 267 0.20 12.78 -2.35
N PHE A 268 -0.20 12.71 -1.08
CA PHE A 268 -0.83 11.56 -0.47
C PHE A 268 -2.24 11.92 0.00
N VAL A 269 -3.21 11.06 -0.28
CA VAL A 269 -4.54 11.13 0.34
C VAL A 269 -4.77 9.83 1.10
N GLU A 270 -4.88 9.92 2.42
CA GLU A 270 -5.26 8.79 3.27
C GLU A 270 -6.77 8.62 3.26
N ILE A 271 -7.26 7.55 2.64
CA ILE A 271 -8.69 7.28 2.45
C ILE A 271 -9.14 6.24 3.48
N GLY A 272 -9.93 6.66 4.47
CA GLY A 272 -10.44 5.76 5.51
C GLY A 272 -10.38 6.36 6.91
N PRO A 273 -10.71 5.57 7.95
CA PRO A 273 -10.85 6.09 9.29
C PRO A 273 -9.51 6.55 9.88
N ARG A 274 -9.53 7.71 10.57
CA ARG A 274 -8.36 8.34 11.23
C ARG A 274 -7.20 8.67 10.28
N LYS A 275 -6.19 9.34 10.85
CA LYS A 275 -4.93 9.74 10.21
C LYS A 275 -3.78 8.84 10.70
N VAL A 276 -3.87 7.53 10.48
CA VAL A 276 -2.90 6.57 11.03
C VAL A 276 -1.62 6.57 10.20
N LEU A 277 -1.75 6.49 8.88
CA LEU A 277 -0.61 6.37 7.97
C LEU A 277 0.15 7.68 7.83
N GLY A 278 -0.54 8.82 7.93
CA GLY A 278 0.09 10.14 7.99
C GLY A 278 1.10 10.29 9.12
N ASN A 279 0.89 9.58 10.25
CA ASN A 279 1.83 9.56 11.37
C ASN A 279 3.03 8.63 11.15
N MET A 280 2.99 7.79 10.11
CA MET A 280 4.05 6.85 9.72
C MET A 280 4.88 7.35 8.53
N ILE A 281 4.59 8.55 8.01
CA ILE A 281 5.38 9.17 6.93
C ILE A 281 6.71 9.64 7.52
N ASP A 282 7.81 9.12 6.98
CA ASP A 282 9.18 9.56 7.33
C ASP A 282 9.37 11.07 7.10
N ASP A 283 10.25 11.68 7.89
CA ASP A 283 10.51 13.11 7.85
C ASP A 283 10.96 13.62 6.48
N ASP A 284 11.73 12.82 5.73
CA ASP A 284 12.19 13.13 4.38
C ASP A 284 11.05 13.24 3.36
N LYS A 285 9.84 12.79 3.71
CA LYS A 285 8.65 12.80 2.86
C LYS A 285 7.55 13.76 3.34
N LYS A 286 7.72 14.42 4.50
CA LYS A 286 6.72 15.37 5.05
C LYS A 286 6.54 16.64 4.22
N HIS A 287 7.45 16.91 3.28
CA HIS A 287 7.32 18.01 2.33
C HIS A 287 6.28 17.75 1.23
N PHE A 288 5.86 16.49 1.02
CA PHE A 288 4.75 16.19 0.12
C PHE A 288 3.42 16.56 0.78
N PRO A 289 2.51 17.25 0.07
CA PRO A 289 1.16 17.49 0.56
C PRO A 289 0.45 16.19 0.95
N TYR A 290 -0.23 16.24 2.09
CA TYR A 290 -0.92 15.11 2.68
C TYR A 290 -2.28 15.56 3.20
N VAL A 291 -3.33 14.80 2.90
CA VAL A 291 -4.68 15.00 3.44
C VAL A 291 -5.25 13.66 3.90
N SER A 292 -5.95 13.65 5.04
CA SER A 292 -6.77 12.52 5.48
C SER A 292 -8.20 12.74 4.98
N PHE A 293 -8.88 11.70 4.53
CA PHE A 293 -10.21 11.80 3.91
C PHE A 293 -11.16 10.75 4.51
N CYS A 294 -12.05 11.20 5.39
CA CYS A 294 -13.11 10.38 5.96
C CYS A 294 -14.37 11.18 6.34
N THR A 295 -14.38 12.49 6.13
CA THR A 295 -15.47 13.40 6.49
C THR A 295 -15.77 14.36 5.34
N SER A 296 -16.91 15.06 5.40
CA SER A 296 -17.26 16.05 4.38
C SER A 296 -16.32 17.24 4.34
N LYS A 297 -15.74 17.64 5.48
CA LYS A 297 -14.76 18.74 5.56
C LYS A 297 -13.45 18.43 4.82
N ASP A 298 -13.14 17.16 4.62
CA ASP A 298 -11.92 16.74 3.94
C ASP A 298 -12.02 16.93 2.41
N VAL A 299 -13.23 17.04 1.86
CA VAL A 299 -13.46 17.33 0.43
C VAL A 299 -12.81 18.65 0.04
N ASP A 300 -13.06 19.70 0.83
CA ASP A 300 -12.52 21.03 0.56
C ASP A 300 -10.99 21.03 0.71
N GLN A 301 -10.44 20.33 1.69
CA GLN A 301 -8.98 20.21 1.86
C GLN A 301 -8.32 19.53 0.66
N VAL A 302 -8.92 18.45 0.14
CA VAL A 302 -8.42 17.80 -1.07
C VAL A 302 -8.53 18.75 -2.27
N LYS A 303 -9.66 19.44 -2.47
CA LYS A 303 -9.84 20.42 -3.56
C LYS A 303 -8.79 21.52 -3.49
N MET A 304 -8.58 22.13 -2.32
CA MET A 304 -7.55 23.15 -2.10
C MET A 304 -6.14 22.61 -2.37
N MET A 305 -5.83 21.38 -1.93
CA MET A 305 -4.54 20.73 -2.22
C MET A 305 -4.32 20.57 -3.72
N MET A 306 -5.37 20.29 -4.49
CA MET A 306 -5.30 20.20 -5.95
C MET A 306 -5.22 21.58 -6.63
N GLU A 307 -5.95 22.58 -6.14
CA GLU A 307 -6.03 23.94 -6.71
C GLU A 307 -4.75 24.75 -6.52
N ASN A 308 -4.19 24.77 -5.30
CA ASN A 308 -2.98 25.53 -4.95
C ASN A 308 -1.75 25.17 -5.80
N GLN A 309 -1.81 24.08 -6.55
CA GLN A 309 -0.76 23.63 -7.44
C GLN A 309 -0.98 24.06 -8.89
N ASN A 310 -2.22 24.30 -9.32
CA ASN A 310 -2.46 24.82 -10.68
C ASN A 310 -1.87 26.23 -10.85
N ASP A 311 -1.81 27.04 -9.78
CA ASP A 311 -1.20 28.38 -9.79
C ASP A 311 0.34 28.37 -9.84
N HIS A 312 0.99 27.29 -9.39
CA HIS A 312 2.46 27.16 -9.49
C HIS A 312 2.94 26.56 -10.83
N PHE A 313 2.04 26.03 -11.66
CA PHE A 313 2.36 25.40 -12.95
C PHE A 313 2.26 26.35 -14.15
N GLY A 314 2.28 27.66 -13.91
CA GLY A 314 2.40 28.70 -14.95
C GLY A 314 3.79 28.82 -15.58
N ARG A 315 4.83 28.11 -15.10
CA ARG A 315 6.16 28.12 -15.72
C ARG A 315 6.75 26.71 -15.79
N THR A 316 7.15 26.32 -16.99
CA THR A 316 7.80 25.05 -17.41
C THR A 316 6.92 23.78 -17.38
N ARG A 317 6.12 23.62 -18.44
CA ARG A 317 5.74 22.28 -18.91
C ARG A 317 7.03 21.59 -19.42
N PRO A 318 7.29 20.31 -19.11
CA PRO A 318 8.40 19.58 -19.72
C PRO A 318 8.16 19.54 -21.24
N ASP A 319 9.16 19.96 -22.01
CA ASP A 319 9.18 19.76 -23.46
C ASP A 319 9.53 18.29 -23.74
N PHE A 320 8.60 17.56 -24.38
CA PHE A 320 8.72 16.13 -24.67
C PHE A 320 9.45 15.83 -25.99
N SER A 321 10.18 16.81 -26.53
CA SER A 321 11.02 16.66 -27.73
C SER A 321 12.15 15.62 -27.58
N SER A 322 12.48 15.18 -26.35
CA SER A 322 13.64 14.32 -26.02
C SER A 322 13.39 12.80 -25.96
N ILE A 323 12.19 12.30 -26.29
CA ILE A 323 11.87 10.86 -26.17
C ILE A 323 12.73 9.96 -27.07
N ASN A 324 13.17 10.47 -28.22
CA ASN A 324 14.07 9.73 -29.10
C ASN A 324 15.42 9.45 -28.43
N GLN A 325 15.95 10.41 -27.68
CA GLN A 325 17.21 10.24 -26.96
C GLN A 325 17.07 9.26 -25.79
N LEU A 326 15.91 9.26 -25.10
CA LEU A 326 15.61 8.26 -24.05
C LEU A 326 15.60 6.83 -24.62
N LEU A 327 14.99 6.68 -25.79
CA LEU A 327 14.91 5.41 -26.50
C LEU A 327 16.29 4.94 -26.96
N ASP A 328 17.06 5.80 -27.63
CA ASP A 328 18.40 5.49 -28.13
C ASP A 328 19.33 5.05 -26.99
N HIS A 329 19.26 5.77 -25.86
CA HIS A 329 20.04 5.43 -24.68
C HIS A 329 19.62 4.07 -24.09
N SER A 330 18.33 3.75 -24.09
CA SER A 330 17.85 2.45 -23.61
C SER A 330 18.33 1.27 -24.47
N VAL A 331 18.52 1.49 -25.78
CA VAL A 331 19.00 0.49 -26.73
C VAL A 331 20.46 0.13 -26.46
N VAL A 332 21.31 1.15 -26.28
CA VAL A 332 22.76 0.96 -26.10
C VAL A 332 23.17 0.49 -24.70
N MET A 333 22.28 0.56 -23.70
CA MET A 333 22.57 0.04 -22.36
C MET A 333 22.83 -1.47 -22.38
N LYS A 334 23.88 -1.87 -21.65
CA LYS A 334 24.32 -3.26 -21.53
C LYS A 334 23.20 -4.12 -20.96
N ASN A 335 22.93 -5.25 -21.59
CA ASN A 335 22.01 -6.25 -21.04
C ASN A 335 22.76 -7.09 -20.00
N TYR A 336 22.38 -6.98 -18.73
CA TYR A 336 22.94 -7.75 -17.62
C TYR A 336 22.20 -9.07 -17.38
N ASN A 337 21.25 -9.41 -18.24
CA ASN A 337 20.49 -10.65 -18.20
C ASN A 337 21.07 -11.68 -19.19
N SER A 338 21.35 -12.89 -18.71
CA SER A 338 22.02 -13.95 -19.48
C SER A 338 21.07 -14.90 -20.22
N SER A 339 19.76 -14.64 -20.20
CA SER A 339 18.74 -15.53 -20.79
C SER A 339 18.13 -15.01 -22.10
N ASP A 340 18.11 -15.86 -23.13
CA ASP A 340 17.58 -15.54 -24.48
C ASP A 340 16.08 -15.18 -24.49
N ALA A 341 15.31 -15.67 -23.51
CA ALA A 341 13.87 -15.42 -23.40
C ALA A 341 13.52 -13.93 -23.27
N ASN A 342 14.39 -13.13 -22.63
CA ASN A 342 14.17 -11.70 -22.42
C ASN A 342 14.47 -10.86 -23.68
N TYR A 343 15.29 -11.36 -24.60
CA TYR A 343 15.63 -10.64 -25.83
C TYR A 343 14.40 -10.45 -26.73
N ASN A 344 13.60 -11.51 -26.87
CA ASN A 344 12.35 -11.48 -27.61
C ASN A 344 11.29 -10.55 -26.97
N GLU A 345 11.25 -10.46 -25.64
CA GLU A 345 10.36 -9.52 -24.95
C GLU A 345 10.80 -8.06 -25.09
N ILE A 346 12.11 -7.79 -24.95
CA ILE A 346 12.67 -6.46 -25.18
C ILE A 346 12.36 -5.98 -26.60
N HIS A 347 12.52 -6.86 -27.61
CA HIS A 347 12.18 -6.54 -28.99
C HIS A 347 10.69 -6.19 -29.19
N LYS A 348 9.78 -6.96 -28.57
CA LYS A 348 8.33 -6.66 -28.60
C LYS A 348 8.01 -5.32 -27.95
N ILE A 349 8.74 -4.92 -26.91
CA ILE A 349 8.55 -3.62 -26.27
C ILE A 349 9.02 -2.50 -27.20
N TYR A 350 10.16 -2.65 -27.87
CA TYR A 350 10.62 -1.68 -28.86
C TYR A 350 9.65 -1.50 -30.02
N GLN A 351 9.02 -2.59 -30.50
CA GLN A 351 7.95 -2.50 -31.51
C GLN A 351 6.78 -1.64 -31.01
N LYS A 352 6.30 -1.88 -29.78
CA LYS A 352 5.21 -1.07 -29.19
C LYS A 352 5.58 0.40 -29.04
N ILE A 353 6.82 0.71 -28.68
CA ILE A 353 7.30 2.09 -28.61
C ILE A 353 7.27 2.73 -30.00
N ASN A 354 7.73 2.03 -31.04
CA ASN A 354 7.71 2.54 -32.41
C ASN A 354 6.28 2.73 -32.94
N ASP A 355 5.36 1.82 -32.61
CA ASP A 355 3.94 1.95 -33.00
C ASP A 355 3.31 3.19 -32.35
N LEU A 356 3.56 3.44 -31.06
CA LEU A 356 3.11 4.65 -30.38
C LEU A 356 3.71 5.92 -30.98
N LYS A 357 4.97 5.89 -31.41
CA LYS A 357 5.63 7.04 -32.04
C LYS A 357 5.03 7.39 -33.40
N ASN A 358 4.66 6.39 -34.18
CA ASN A 358 4.23 6.56 -35.56
C ASN A 358 2.72 6.80 -35.69
N ASN A 359 1.91 6.28 -34.78
CA ASN A 359 0.45 6.25 -34.94
C ASN A 359 -0.32 7.16 -33.97
N ASP A 360 0.28 7.62 -32.86
CA ASP A 360 -0.40 8.48 -31.89
C ASP A 360 0.04 9.95 -31.97
N PRO A 361 -0.92 10.91 -31.91
CA PRO A 361 -0.59 12.32 -31.88
C PRO A 361 0.26 12.65 -30.66
N LEU A 362 1.23 13.56 -30.84
CA LEU A 362 2.10 14.11 -29.79
C LEU A 362 1.25 14.59 -28.60
N ASN A 363 1.20 13.79 -27.53
CA ASN A 363 0.48 14.12 -26.32
C ASN A 363 1.09 13.43 -25.09
N SER A 364 0.78 13.96 -23.90
CA SER A 364 1.35 13.52 -22.63
C SER A 364 1.00 12.09 -22.23
N ASN A 365 -0.05 11.49 -22.81
CA ASN A 365 -0.43 10.10 -22.55
C ASN A 365 0.48 9.13 -23.33
N ARG A 366 0.73 9.42 -24.60
CA ARG A 366 1.68 8.69 -25.45
C ARG A 366 3.08 8.65 -24.81
N ASP A 367 3.54 9.80 -24.34
CA ASP A 367 4.89 9.96 -23.80
C ASP A 367 5.09 9.21 -22.49
N ARG A 368 4.06 9.22 -21.61
CA ARG A 368 4.06 8.40 -20.39
C ARG A 368 4.09 6.91 -20.69
N GLN A 369 3.36 6.46 -21.71
CA GLN A 369 3.36 5.05 -22.11
C GLN A 369 4.73 4.62 -22.65
N ILE A 370 5.39 5.46 -23.44
CA ILE A 370 6.75 5.20 -23.93
C ILE A 370 7.75 5.09 -22.76
N ILE A 371 7.67 5.98 -21.77
CA ILE A 371 8.52 5.92 -20.57
C ILE A 371 8.29 4.62 -19.79
N GLN A 372 7.03 4.20 -19.60
CA GLN A 372 6.71 2.93 -18.93
C GLN A 372 7.32 1.72 -19.67
N TYR A 373 7.29 1.74 -21.00
CA TYR A 373 7.94 0.71 -21.80
C TYR A 373 9.46 0.72 -21.66
N ILE A 374 10.10 1.89 -21.62
CA ILE A 374 11.55 2.00 -21.44
C ILE A 374 11.97 1.51 -20.04
N LEU A 375 11.21 1.83 -19.00
CA LEU A 375 11.44 1.28 -17.65
C LEU A 375 11.28 -0.24 -17.61
N LYS A 376 10.33 -0.78 -18.38
CA LYS A 376 10.18 -2.24 -18.53
C LYS A 376 11.40 -2.86 -19.23
N VAL A 377 12.00 -2.18 -20.20
CA VAL A 377 13.26 -2.63 -20.83
C VAL A 377 14.41 -2.65 -19.81
N PHE A 378 14.52 -1.65 -18.93
CA PHE A 378 15.55 -1.64 -17.88
C PHE A 378 15.41 -2.81 -16.90
N ALA A 379 14.17 -3.11 -16.50
CA ALA A 379 13.89 -4.27 -15.65
C ALA A 379 14.27 -5.59 -16.34
N LEU A 380 13.93 -5.77 -17.62
CA LEU A 380 14.28 -6.98 -18.37
C LEU A 380 15.78 -7.11 -18.63
N LYS A 381 16.48 -5.99 -18.84
CA LYS A 381 17.94 -5.94 -18.98
C LYS A 381 18.69 -6.10 -17.65
N ASN A 382 17.98 -6.18 -16.52
CA ASN A 382 18.54 -6.24 -15.18
C ASN A 382 19.58 -5.12 -14.90
N ILE A 383 19.28 -3.90 -15.38
CA ILE A 383 20.19 -2.75 -15.25
C ILE A 383 20.39 -2.44 -13.76
N PRO A 384 21.64 -2.29 -13.26
CA PRO A 384 21.90 -1.89 -11.89
C PRO A 384 21.21 -0.56 -11.52
N SER A 385 20.71 -0.46 -10.28
CA SER A 385 20.00 0.73 -9.80
C SER A 385 20.81 2.02 -9.95
N GLU A 386 22.13 1.95 -9.74
CA GLU A 386 23.05 3.08 -9.92
C GLU A 386 23.13 3.56 -11.37
N GLU A 387 23.10 2.66 -12.35
CA GLU A 387 23.03 3.02 -13.77
C GLU A 387 21.68 3.63 -14.15
N GLN A 388 20.59 3.11 -13.58
CA GLN A 388 19.25 3.68 -13.77
C GLN A 388 19.15 5.09 -13.16
N GLU A 389 19.72 5.31 -11.99
CA GLU A 389 19.77 6.63 -11.33
C GLU A 389 20.69 7.60 -12.06
N ASN A 390 21.86 7.17 -12.52
CA ASN A 390 22.75 7.99 -13.34
C ASN A 390 22.07 8.41 -14.65
N PHE A 391 21.37 7.48 -15.30
CA PHE A 391 20.58 7.77 -16.48
C PHE A 391 19.49 8.81 -16.20
N LYS A 392 18.71 8.61 -15.12
CA LYS A 392 17.65 9.52 -14.70
C LYS A 392 18.18 10.91 -14.33
N ASN A 393 19.30 10.97 -13.61
CA ASN A 393 19.93 12.21 -13.17
C ASN A 393 20.55 12.97 -14.35
N LYS A 394 21.16 12.28 -15.31
CA LYS A 394 21.66 12.90 -16.55
C LYS A 394 20.51 13.46 -17.38
N TRP A 395 19.44 12.70 -17.55
CA TRP A 395 18.25 13.14 -18.27
C TRP A 395 17.53 14.31 -17.58
N LEU A 396 17.47 14.34 -16.25
CA LEU A 396 16.88 15.47 -15.53
C LEU A 396 17.76 16.73 -15.57
N ARG A 397 19.08 16.61 -15.73
CA ARG A 397 20.02 17.75 -15.81
C ARG A 397 20.09 18.39 -17.19
N GLU A 398 19.89 17.61 -18.25
CA GLU A 398 19.99 18.11 -19.63
C GLU A 398 18.71 18.82 -20.10
N TYR A 399 17.60 18.71 -19.35
CA TYR A 399 16.26 19.19 -19.77
C TYR A 399 15.43 19.86 -18.65
N ALA A 400 16.07 20.28 -17.55
CA ALA A 400 15.53 21.21 -16.56
C ALA A 400 16.22 22.56 -16.71
#